data_AF-A0A956RSV2-F1
#
_entry.id   AF-A0A956RSV2-F1
#
_cell.length_a   1.000
_cell.length_b   1.000
_cell.length_c   1.000
_cell.angle_alpha   90.00
_cell.angle_beta   90.00
_cell.angle_gamma   90.00
#
_symmetry.space_group_name_H-M   'P 1'
#
loop_
_entity.id
_entity.type
_entity.pdbx_description
1 polymer ?
#
loop_
_entity_poly.entity_id
_entity_poly.type
_entity_poly.pdbx_seq_one_letter_code
_entity_poly.pdbx_strand_id
1 'polypeptide(L)'
;AHLLFSYHGIPARYDRREGGLYQQDCQRTTQAVLDALAWPAELATLCYQSRFGPERWLGPATAQRLQQLPREGVRTLAVVTPGFLTEGLETVEEIGRLGRAQFLGAGGETFVRVPSVAAHPAFLDSLAVRVRSLIGGRPAGQAR
;
A
#
# COMPACT_ATOMS: atom_id res chain seq x y z
N ALA A 1 12.75 11.62 0.51
CA ALA A 1 11.90 10.91 -0.47
C ALA A 1 10.44 11.06 -0.02
N HIS A 2 9.46 10.88 -0.90
CA HIS A 2 8.04 10.83 -0.55
C HIS A 2 7.57 9.37 -0.58
N LEU A 3 6.71 8.98 0.36
CA LEU A 3 6.08 7.64 0.37
C LEU A 3 4.68 7.71 -0.21
N LEU A 4 4.34 6.78 -1.10
CA LEU A 4 2.98 6.63 -1.60
C LEU A 4 2.49 5.22 -1.30
N PHE A 5 1.44 5.12 -0.49
CA PHE A 5 0.76 3.89 -0.14
C PHE A 5 -0.41 3.69 -1.10
N SER A 6 -0.29 2.72 -1.99
CA SER A 6 -1.29 2.40 -3.00
C SER A 6 -2.05 1.13 -2.61
N TYR A 7 -3.34 1.26 -2.35
CA TYR A 7 -4.24 0.14 -2.05
C TYR A 7 -5.15 -0.16 -3.26
N HIS A 8 -5.64 -1.39 -3.39
CA HIS A 8 -6.60 -1.68 -4.47
C HIS A 8 -7.87 -0.83 -4.26
N GLY A 9 -8.30 -0.12 -5.30
CA GLY A 9 -9.51 0.68 -5.22
C GLY A 9 -10.76 -0.19 -5.11
N ILE A 10 -11.78 0.34 -4.45
CA ILE A 10 -13.13 -0.21 -4.52
C ILE A 10 -14.12 0.92 -4.80
N PRO A 11 -15.26 0.61 -5.45
CA PRO A 11 -16.39 1.52 -5.50
C PRO A 11 -16.77 2.06 -4.11
N ALA A 12 -16.90 3.38 -3.99
CA ALA A 12 -17.15 4.05 -2.71
C ALA A 12 -18.50 3.63 -2.08
N ARG A 13 -19.42 3.07 -2.88
CA ARG A 13 -20.68 2.50 -2.37
C ARG A 13 -20.46 1.25 -1.52
N TYR A 14 -19.46 0.41 -1.82
CA TYR A 14 -19.23 -0.83 -1.08
C TYR A 14 -18.64 -0.52 0.28
N ASP A 15 -17.61 0.32 0.31
CA ASP A 15 -17.02 0.80 1.57
C ASP A 15 -18.08 1.44 2.48
N ARG A 16 -18.94 2.31 1.93
CA ARG A 16 -20.03 2.94 2.69
C ARG A 16 -21.02 1.94 3.27
N ARG A 17 -21.36 0.87 2.54
CA ARG A 17 -22.28 -0.17 3.03
C ARG A 17 -21.70 -0.91 4.24
N GLU A 18 -20.38 -1.07 4.27
CA GLU A 18 -19.62 -1.66 5.38
C GLU A 18 -19.18 -0.62 6.43
N GLY A 19 -19.79 0.57 6.45
CA GLY A 19 -19.47 1.61 7.44
C GLY A 19 -18.08 2.25 7.29
N GLY A 20 -17.46 2.15 6.12
CA GLY A 20 -16.13 2.70 5.83
C GLY A 20 -14.97 1.83 6.32
N LEU A 21 -15.23 0.56 6.64
CA LEU A 21 -14.25 -0.32 7.27
C LEU A 21 -12.96 -0.46 6.45
N TYR A 22 -13.08 -0.64 5.13
CA TYR A 22 -11.92 -0.84 4.26
C TYR A 22 -11.03 0.41 4.20
N GLN A 23 -11.64 1.58 4.02
CA GLN A 23 -10.89 2.84 4.04
C GLN A 23 -10.18 3.05 5.38
N GLN A 24 -10.84 2.76 6.50
CA GLN A 24 -10.25 2.88 7.84
C GLN A 24 -9.11 1.89 8.07
N ASP A 25 -9.22 0.64 7.59
CA ASP A 25 -8.14 -0.35 7.67
C ASP A 25 -6.91 0.08 6.86
N CYS A 26 -7.11 0.65 5.66
CA CYS A 26 -6.02 1.21 4.85
C CYS A 26 -5.33 2.37 5.58
N GLN A 27 -6.10 3.29 6.16
CA GLN A 27 -5.56 4.42 6.93
C GLN A 27 -4.79 3.95 8.17
N ARG A 28 -5.34 3.00 8.94
CA ARG A 28 -4.70 2.42 10.13
C ARG A 28 -3.39 1.73 9.76
N THR A 29 -3.38 0.96 8.68
CA THR A 29 -2.17 0.26 8.19
C THR A 29 -1.10 1.27 7.76
N THR A 30 -1.46 2.29 6.98
CA THR A 30 -0.53 3.34 6.58
C THR A 30 0.04 4.08 7.78
N GLN A 31 -0.80 4.48 8.74
CA GLN A 31 -0.32 5.17 9.94
C GLN A 31 0.65 4.28 10.75
N ALA A 32 0.31 3.00 10.97
CA ALA A 32 1.17 2.08 11.70
C ALA A 32 2.54 1.89 11.04
N VAL A 33 2.60 1.86 9.70
CA VAL A 33 3.87 1.80 8.96
C VAL A 33 4.66 3.09 9.10
N LEU A 34 4.00 4.26 8.99
CA LEU A 34 4.66 5.55 9.17
C LEU A 34 5.23 5.70 10.58
N ASP A 35 4.47 5.32 11.60
CA ASP A 35 4.91 5.33 13.00
C ASP A 35 6.12 4.42 13.21
N ALA A 36 6.08 3.19 12.68
CA ALA A 36 7.19 2.24 12.79
C ALA A 36 8.47 2.72 12.07
N LEU A 37 8.33 3.52 11.01
CA LEU A 37 9.44 4.14 10.28
C LEU A 37 9.90 5.48 10.89
N ALA A 38 9.20 6.00 11.90
CA ALA A 38 9.33 7.38 12.38
C ALA A 38 9.29 8.39 11.21
N TRP A 39 8.35 8.19 10.28
CA TRP A 39 8.28 8.94 9.03
C TRP A 39 7.32 10.12 9.11
N PRO A 40 7.68 11.32 8.60
CA PRO A 40 6.80 12.48 8.62
C PRO A 40 5.55 12.25 7.76
N ALA A 41 4.37 12.50 8.32
CA ALA A 41 3.09 12.26 7.64
C ALA A 41 2.90 13.13 6.38
N GLU A 42 3.46 14.34 6.39
CA GLU A 42 3.46 15.26 5.26
C GLU A 42 4.28 14.77 4.06
N LEU A 43 5.22 13.84 4.29
CA LEU A 43 6.02 13.18 3.26
C LEU A 43 5.42 11.82 2.85
N ALA A 44 4.12 11.65 3.06
CA ALA A 44 3.39 10.45 2.71
C ALA A 44 2.05 10.76 2.02
N THR A 45 1.57 9.84 1.20
CA THR A 45 0.24 9.90 0.58
C THR A 45 -0.38 8.53 0.55
N LEU A 46 -1.64 8.42 0.94
CA LEU A 46 -2.47 7.24 0.72
C LEU A 46 -3.35 7.46 -0.52
N CYS A 47 -3.39 6.47 -1.42
CA CYS A 47 -4.24 6.50 -2.60
C CYS A 47 -4.68 5.09 -3.01
N TYR A 48 -5.56 5.04 -4.02
CA TYR A 48 -6.20 3.82 -4.49
C TYR A 48 -5.96 3.58 -5.98
N GLN A 49 -5.50 2.38 -6.34
CA GLN A 49 -5.19 1.96 -7.71
C GLN A 49 -6.32 1.10 -8.32
N SER A 50 -6.13 0.64 -9.56
CA SER A 50 -7.01 -0.36 -10.20
C SER A 50 -8.49 0.07 -10.26
N ARG A 51 -8.73 1.34 -10.60
CA ARG A 51 -10.07 1.88 -10.83
C ARG A 51 -10.55 1.56 -12.23
N PHE A 52 -11.81 1.09 -12.34
CA PHE A 52 -12.46 0.79 -13.61
C PHE A 52 -13.84 1.43 -13.72
N GLY A 53 -14.20 1.82 -14.95
CA GLY A 53 -15.53 2.36 -15.26
C GLY A 53 -15.81 3.77 -14.71
N PRO A 54 -17.02 4.28 -14.99
CA PRO A 54 -17.36 5.69 -14.77
C PRO A 54 -17.81 5.99 -13.33
N GLU A 55 -18.08 4.97 -12.52
CA GLU A 55 -18.64 5.18 -11.20
C GLU A 55 -17.65 5.82 -10.20
N ARG A 56 -18.13 6.16 -8.99
CA ARG A 56 -17.30 6.80 -7.96
C ARG A 56 -16.57 5.74 -7.12
N TRP A 57 -15.24 5.80 -7.16
CA TRP A 57 -14.35 4.96 -6.36
C TRP A 57 -13.79 5.71 -5.16
N LEU A 58 -13.20 4.99 -4.21
CA LEU A 58 -12.36 5.60 -3.19
C LEU A 58 -11.20 6.37 -3.83
N GLY A 59 -10.87 7.49 -3.21
CA GLY A 59 -9.85 8.41 -3.70
C GLY A 59 -8.91 8.87 -2.60
N PRO A 60 -7.78 9.49 -2.96
CA PRO A 60 -7.41 9.87 -4.34
C PRO A 60 -6.96 8.67 -5.19
N ALA A 61 -7.04 8.79 -6.52
CA ALA A 61 -6.58 7.74 -7.44
C ALA A 61 -5.05 7.75 -7.56
N THR A 62 -4.41 6.57 -7.51
CA THR A 62 -2.95 6.44 -7.58
C THR A 62 -2.38 7.05 -8.85
N ALA A 63 -2.93 6.71 -10.02
CA ALA A 63 -2.50 7.26 -11.31
C ALA A 63 -2.55 8.81 -11.35
N GLN A 64 -3.55 9.41 -10.71
CA GLN A 64 -3.66 10.86 -10.61
C GLN A 64 -2.56 11.45 -9.71
N ARG A 65 -2.32 10.86 -8.53
CA ARG A 65 -1.26 11.35 -7.62
C ARG A 65 0.12 11.22 -8.23
N LEU A 66 0.39 10.14 -8.96
CA LEU A 66 1.68 9.93 -9.64
C LEU A 66 2.00 11.06 -10.64
N GLN A 67 1.00 11.64 -11.31
CA GLN A 67 1.20 12.77 -12.22
C GLN A 67 1.27 14.13 -11.50
N GLN A 68 0.66 14.26 -10.33
CA GLN A 68 0.58 15.51 -9.58
C GLN A 68 1.81 15.75 -8.70
N LEU A 69 2.31 14.71 -8.02
CA LEU A 69 3.39 14.81 -7.04
C LEU A 69 4.65 15.52 -7.56
N PRO A 70 5.15 15.26 -8.79
CA PRO A 70 6.28 16.03 -9.33
C PRO A 70 6.05 17.54 -9.41
N ARG A 71 4.82 17.95 -9.74
CA ARG A 71 4.44 19.38 -9.82
C ARG A 71 4.36 20.04 -8.45
N GLU A 72 4.20 19.23 -7.40
CA GLU A 72 4.24 19.64 -6.00
C GLU A 72 5.68 19.61 -5.43
N GLY A 73 6.69 19.35 -6.27
CA GLY A 73 8.10 19.34 -5.91
C GLY A 73 8.66 17.98 -5.50
N VAL A 74 7.87 16.90 -5.56
CA VAL A 74 8.33 15.55 -5.23
C VAL A 74 9.17 14.98 -6.36
N ARG A 75 10.49 14.90 -6.15
CA ARG A 75 11.44 14.34 -7.13
C ARG A 75 11.73 12.86 -6.94
N THR A 76 11.71 12.39 -5.69
CA THR A 76 11.99 11.00 -5.32
C THR A 76 10.77 10.38 -4.65
N LEU A 77 10.21 9.34 -5.26
CA LEU A 77 9.02 8.63 -4.80
C LEU A 77 9.34 7.16 -4.54
N ALA A 78 8.89 6.63 -3.40
CA ALA A 78 8.79 5.20 -3.15
C ALA A 78 7.32 4.79 -3.02
N VAL A 79 6.90 3.78 -3.78
CA VAL A 79 5.53 3.27 -3.78
C VAL A 79 5.46 1.95 -3.04
N VAL A 80 4.62 1.89 -2.02
CA VAL A 80 4.30 0.72 -1.20
C VAL A 80 2.90 0.23 -1.56
N THR A 81 2.69 -1.10 -1.62
CA THR A 81 1.39 -1.71 -1.95
C THR A 81 0.92 -2.66 -0.83
N PRO A 82 0.54 -2.16 0.36
CA PRO A 82 0.36 -3.01 1.55
C PRO A 82 -0.78 -4.03 1.44
N GLY A 83 -1.72 -3.83 0.51
CA GLY A 83 -2.79 -4.79 0.22
C GLY A 83 -2.34 -6.03 -0.54
N PHE A 84 -1.08 -6.11 -0.98
CA PHE A 84 -0.55 -7.19 -1.80
C PHE A 84 0.62 -7.88 -1.10
N LEU A 85 0.43 -9.14 -0.71
CA LEU A 85 1.47 -9.94 -0.07
C LEU A 85 2.46 -10.52 -1.07
N THR A 86 2.00 -10.78 -2.30
CA THR A 86 2.81 -11.31 -3.40
C THR A 86 2.92 -10.30 -4.52
N GLU A 87 3.85 -10.55 -5.44
CA GLU A 87 3.88 -9.81 -6.69
C GLU A 87 2.72 -10.22 -7.59
N GLY A 88 2.19 -9.27 -8.37
CA GLY A 88 1.07 -9.48 -9.26
C GLY A 88 1.01 -8.42 -10.35
N LEU A 89 -0.06 -8.46 -11.15
CA LEU A 89 -0.30 -7.48 -12.21
C LEU A 89 -0.34 -6.05 -11.63
N GLU A 90 -1.01 -5.91 -10.50
CA GLU A 90 -1.23 -4.66 -9.78
C GLU A 90 0.08 -4.05 -9.26
N THR A 91 1.05 -4.87 -8.83
CA THR A 91 2.31 -4.37 -8.26
C THR A 91 3.37 -4.20 -9.34
N VAL A 92 3.55 -5.19 -10.22
CA VAL A 92 4.63 -5.23 -11.20
C VAL A 92 4.31 -4.34 -12.40
N GLU A 93 3.12 -4.50 -12.98
CA GLU A 93 2.76 -3.85 -14.24
C GLU A 93 2.13 -2.49 -13.99
N GLU A 94 1.06 -2.42 -13.19
CA GLU A 94 0.35 -1.16 -12.93
C GLU A 94 1.23 -0.17 -12.17
N ILE A 95 1.86 -0.57 -11.07
CA ILE A 95 2.73 0.34 -10.31
C ILE A 95 4.15 0.36 -10.87
N GLY A 96 4.78 -0.81 -11.04
CA GLY A 96 6.19 -0.91 -11.38
C GLY A 96 6.55 -0.40 -12.78
N ARG A 97 5.68 -0.62 -13.78
CA ARG A 97 5.92 -0.17 -15.16
C ARG A 97 5.13 1.09 -15.49
N LEU A 98 3.79 1.03 -15.42
CA LEU A 98 2.92 2.14 -15.83
C LEU A 98 3.01 3.32 -14.87
N GLY A 99 2.90 3.08 -13.58
CA GLY A 99 3.00 4.12 -12.55
C GLY A 99 4.36 4.80 -12.52
N ARG A 100 5.44 4.01 -12.68
CA ARG A 100 6.79 4.54 -12.87
C ARG A 100 6.87 5.48 -14.07
N ALA A 101 6.34 5.06 -15.22
CA ALA A 101 6.33 5.89 -16.42
C ALA A 101 5.52 7.19 -16.24
N GLN A 102 4.39 7.14 -15.53
CA GLN A 102 3.57 8.32 -15.21
C GLN A 102 4.32 9.33 -14.34
N PHE A 103 4.97 8.88 -13.26
CA PHE A 103 5.69 9.76 -12.35
C PHE A 103 6.92 10.40 -13.01
N LEU A 104 7.75 9.59 -13.69
CA LEU A 104 8.94 10.09 -14.37
C LEU A 104 8.57 10.99 -15.56
N GLY A 105 7.55 10.61 -16.34
CA GLY A 105 7.04 11.42 -17.45
C GLY A 105 6.41 12.75 -17.01
N ALA A 106 5.96 12.86 -15.77
CA ALA A 106 5.44 14.09 -15.18
C ALA A 106 6.52 15.00 -14.56
N GLY A 107 7.81 14.61 -14.65
CA GLY A 107 8.95 15.40 -14.15
C GLY A 107 9.57 14.87 -12.86
N GLY A 108 9.16 13.69 -12.38
CA GLY A 108 9.84 13.00 -11.29
C GLY A 108 11.21 12.47 -11.71
N GLU A 109 12.14 12.32 -10.76
CA GLU A 109 13.52 11.95 -11.05
C GLU A 109 13.81 10.50 -10.65
N THR A 110 13.33 10.08 -9.47
CA THR A 110 13.59 8.75 -8.91
C THR A 110 12.30 8.08 -8.49
N PHE A 111 12.09 6.86 -8.97
CA PHE A 111 10.93 6.04 -8.63
C PHE A 111 11.39 4.68 -8.12
N VAL A 112 10.98 4.34 -6.91
CA VAL A 112 11.25 3.05 -6.27
C VAL A 112 9.93 2.32 -6.06
N ARG A 113 9.78 1.15 -6.67
CA ARG A 113 8.73 0.21 -6.29
C ARG A 113 9.23 -0.62 -5.12
N VAL A 114 8.56 -0.55 -3.98
CA VAL A 114 8.86 -1.42 -2.85
C VAL A 114 8.32 -2.82 -3.16
N PRO A 115 9.17 -3.88 -3.14
CA PRO A 115 8.71 -5.25 -3.35
C PRO A 115 7.63 -5.66 -2.35
N SER A 116 6.72 -6.53 -2.76
CA SER A 116 5.75 -7.13 -1.84
C SER A 116 6.47 -7.93 -0.75
N VAL A 117 5.85 -8.06 0.42
CA VAL A 117 6.49 -8.70 1.59
C VAL A 117 6.88 -10.17 1.34
N ALA A 118 6.14 -10.87 0.46
CA ALA A 118 6.38 -12.23 0.03
C ALA A 118 6.70 -13.17 1.23
N ALA A 119 7.79 -13.94 1.14
CA ALA A 119 8.23 -14.86 2.18
C ALA A 119 9.21 -14.22 3.18
N HIS A 120 9.12 -12.91 3.43
CA HIS A 120 10.01 -12.25 4.38
C HIS A 120 9.88 -12.90 5.78
N PRO A 121 10.99 -13.31 6.44
CA PRO A 121 10.93 -14.07 7.69
C PRO A 121 10.06 -13.43 8.77
N ALA A 122 10.23 -12.12 9.01
CA ALA A 122 9.44 -11.40 10.01
C ALA A 122 7.93 -11.41 9.76
N PHE A 123 7.50 -11.46 8.48
CA PHE A 123 6.08 -11.57 8.14
C PHE A 123 5.56 -12.98 8.43
N LEU A 124 6.32 -14.01 8.03
CA LEU A 124 5.97 -15.40 8.30
C LEU A 124 5.90 -15.69 9.81
N ASP A 125 6.83 -15.14 10.59
CA ASP A 125 6.82 -15.26 12.05
C ASP A 125 5.56 -14.62 12.66
N SER A 126 5.23 -13.39 12.23
CA SER A 126 4.01 -12.70 12.67
C SER A 126 2.73 -13.47 12.31
N LEU A 127 2.64 -13.96 11.08
CA LEU A 127 1.51 -14.76 10.62
C LEU A 127 1.40 -16.08 11.41
N ALA A 128 2.52 -16.76 11.65
CA ALA A 128 2.55 -17.98 12.44
C ALA A 128 2.09 -17.75 13.88
N VAL A 129 2.52 -16.66 14.52
CA VAL A 129 2.04 -16.25 15.85
C VAL A 129 0.53 -16.03 15.83
N ARG A 130 0.02 -15.28 14.83
CA ARG A 130 -1.41 -14.98 14.69
C ARG A 130 -2.26 -16.24 14.47
N VAL A 131 -1.79 -17.18 13.66
CA VAL A 131 -2.47 -18.46 13.44
C VAL A 131 -2.51 -19.25 14.75
N ARG A 132 -1.35 -19.43 15.42
CA ARG A 132 -1.26 -20.19 16.68
C ARG A 132 -2.16 -19.61 17.77
N SER A 133 -2.23 -18.28 17.90
CA SER A 133 -3.07 -17.63 18.90
C SER A 133 -4.57 -17.86 18.69
N LEU A 134 -5.00 -18.09 17.45
CA LEU A 134 -6.42 -18.27 17.10
C LEU A 134 -6.87 -19.73 17.16
N ILE A 135 -5.98 -20.69 16.91
CA ILE A 135 -6.31 -22.12 16.92
C ILE A 135 -6.02 -22.82 18.26
N GLY A 136 -5.66 -22.06 19.32
CA GLY A 136 -5.37 -22.62 20.65
C GLY A 136 -4.09 -23.44 20.73
N GLY A 137 -3.18 -23.32 19.76
CA GLY A 137 -1.95 -24.08 19.69
C GLY A 137 -0.89 -23.53 20.65
N ARG A 138 -0.46 -24.35 21.61
CA ARG A 138 0.68 -24.08 22.51
C ARG A 138 1.89 -23.52 21.73
N PRO A 139 2.64 -22.55 22.28
CA PRO A 139 3.84 -22.05 21.63
C PRO A 139 4.86 -23.18 21.47
N ALA A 140 5.35 -23.36 20.24
CA ALA A 140 6.47 -24.24 19.94
C ALA A 140 7.72 -23.70 20.66
N GLY A 141 8.19 -24.39 21.69
CA GLY A 141 9.31 -23.95 22.52
C GLY A 141 9.47 -24.63 23.88
N GLN A 142 8.47 -25.37 24.38
CA GLN A 142 8.67 -26.26 25.53
C GLN A 142 9.00 -27.68 25.03
N ALA A 143 10.25 -27.88 24.64
CA ALA A 143 10.85 -29.21 24.59
C ALA A 143 11.03 -29.73 26.02
N ARG A 144 10.76 -31.02 26.23
CA ARG A 144 11.10 -31.76 27.46
C ARG A 144 12.60 -32.00 27.55
#